data_AF-A0A1F6C613-F1
#
_entry.id   AF-A0A1F6C613-F1
#
_cell.length_a   1.000
_cell.length_b   1.000
_cell.length_c   1.000
_cell.angle_alpha   90.00
_cell.angle_beta   90.00
_cell.angle_gamma   90.00
#
_symmetry.space_group_name_H-M   'P 1'
#
loop_
_entity.id
_entity.type
_entity.pdbx_description
1 polymer ?
#
loop_
_entity_poly.entity_id
_entity_poly.type
_entity_poly.pdbx_seq_one_letter_code
_entity_poly.pdbx_strand_id
1 'polypeptide(L)'
;MKEAINFLPEREGETILPDGTIIVIEYLNKVEISNYSDVDEHEAEHAVVAIRNGTAVIEASVVPEGNTLGHVSLGSPDPIAGATSHGRKGSGGDKQIVEAQGHNFESLAKTSHAIVAKNKSHVRAVASALQRERKLSGKRIREIMDQVDEGEKFRIRIIKPDGKVETLTQRAKEKKSIPIEIKHKAATNDNEKNFQDRKKIIHTGIKEREFIPESELPKAA
;
A
#
# COMPACT_ATOMS: atom_id res chain seq x y z
N MET A 1 -24.91 16.21 -21.64
CA MET A 1 -23.66 16.86 -21.17
C MET A 1 -22.79 15.76 -20.56
N LYS A 2 -21.48 15.75 -20.83
CA LYS A 2 -20.52 14.84 -20.17
C LYS A 2 -19.78 15.67 -19.12
N GLU A 3 -19.86 15.26 -17.86
CA GLU A 3 -19.04 15.81 -16.79
C GLU A 3 -17.94 14.81 -16.45
N ALA A 4 -16.69 15.27 -16.43
CA ALA A 4 -15.54 14.45 -16.04
C ALA A 4 -15.18 14.82 -14.61
N ILE A 5 -15.48 13.92 -13.68
CA ILE A 5 -15.10 14.10 -12.28
C ILE A 5 -13.73 13.46 -12.10
N ASN A 6 -12.74 14.26 -11.72
CA ASN A 6 -11.43 13.76 -11.30
C ASN A 6 -11.51 13.35 -9.84
N PHE A 7 -11.74 12.07 -9.59
CA PHE A 7 -11.71 11.56 -8.23
C PHE A 7 -10.27 11.28 -7.81
N LEU A 8 -9.83 11.80 -6.66
CA LEU A 8 -8.57 11.42 -6.03
C LEU A 8 -8.83 10.14 -5.22
N PRO A 9 -8.30 8.97 -5.62
CA PRO A 9 -8.62 7.69 -4.99
C PRO A 9 -8.15 7.57 -3.54
N GLU A 10 -7.47 8.57 -2.98
CA GLU A 10 -6.78 8.49 -1.68
C GLU A 10 -7.69 8.13 -0.49
N ARG A 11 -9.03 8.09 -0.65
CA ARG A 11 -9.96 7.66 0.40
C ARG A 11 -11.09 6.80 -0.16
N GLU A 12 -11.34 5.67 0.51
CA GLU A 12 -12.67 5.05 0.48
C GLU A 12 -13.69 6.06 0.95
N GLY A 13 -14.88 6.03 0.35
CA GLY A 13 -15.92 6.93 0.79
C GLY A 13 -17.06 7.06 -0.20
N GLU A 14 -17.96 7.95 0.20
CA GLU A 14 -19.17 8.29 -0.50
C GLU A 14 -19.11 9.77 -0.90
N THR A 15 -19.49 10.09 -2.13
CA THR A 15 -19.64 11.46 -2.60
C THR A 15 -21.01 11.62 -3.25
N ILE A 16 -21.74 12.64 -2.82
CA ILE A 16 -23.08 12.95 -3.34
C ILE A 16 -22.96 14.15 -4.27
N LEU A 17 -23.39 13.98 -5.53
CA LEU A 17 -23.39 15.03 -6.54
C LEU A 17 -24.64 15.92 -6.42
N PRO A 18 -24.61 17.15 -6.97
CA PRO A 18 -25.75 18.06 -6.91
C PRO A 18 -27.05 17.47 -7.48
N ASP A 19 -26.96 16.58 -8.48
CA ASP A 19 -28.13 15.93 -9.07
C ASP A 19 -28.72 14.79 -8.23
N GLY A 20 -28.09 14.47 -7.08
CA GLY A 20 -28.47 13.37 -6.19
C GLY A 20 -27.81 12.03 -6.51
N THR A 21 -26.91 11.98 -7.50
CA THR A 21 -26.11 10.77 -7.78
C THR A 21 -25.12 10.53 -6.63
N ILE A 22 -25.04 9.29 -6.14
CA ILE A 22 -24.10 8.88 -5.11
C ILE A 22 -23.00 8.05 -5.75
N ILE A 23 -21.74 8.42 -5.52
CA ILE A 23 -20.55 7.69 -5.94
C ILE A 23 -19.93 7.06 -4.71
N VAL A 24 -19.85 5.72 -4.68
CA VAL A 24 -19.19 4.94 -3.63
C VAL A 24 -17.93 4.30 -4.20
N ILE A 25 -16.80 4.45 -3.50
CA ILE A 25 -15.51 3.88 -3.92
C ILE A 25 -14.99 2.96 -2.82
N GLU A 26 -14.76 1.70 -3.19
CA GLU A 26 -14.30 0.62 -2.32
C GLU A 26 -12.97 0.08 -2.86
N TYR A 27 -11.93 -0.09 -2.04
CA TYR A 27 -10.73 -0.81 -2.48
C TYR A 27 -11.01 -2.31 -2.51
N LEU A 28 -10.56 -2.96 -3.59
CA LEU A 28 -10.61 -4.42 -3.72
C LEU A 28 -9.30 -5.08 -3.27
N ASN A 29 -8.18 -4.39 -3.42
CA ASN A 29 -6.87 -4.80 -2.92
C ASN A 29 -6.05 -3.55 -2.58
N LYS A 30 -6.08 -3.17 -1.30
CA LYS A 30 -5.32 -2.03 -0.81
C LYS A 30 -3.93 -2.49 -0.37
N VAL A 31 -2.89 -1.85 -0.88
CA VAL A 31 -1.52 -2.05 -0.37
C VAL A 31 -1.32 -1.09 0.79
N GLU A 32 -1.47 -1.61 2.01
CA GLU A 32 -1.30 -0.79 3.21
C GLU A 32 0.18 -0.56 3.52
N ILE A 33 0.67 0.63 3.17
CA ILE A 33 1.99 1.11 3.59
C ILE A 33 1.83 1.92 4.88
N SER A 34 2.37 1.38 5.97
CA SER A 34 2.47 2.02 7.28
C SER A 34 3.93 2.33 7.61
N ASN A 35 4.15 3.20 8.59
CA ASN A 35 5.50 3.39 9.16
C ASN A 35 6.05 2.02 9.63
N TYR A 36 7.32 1.79 9.36
CA TYR A 36 8.07 0.59 9.72
C TYR A 36 9.45 0.99 10.24
N SER A 37 10.09 0.12 11.02
CA SER A 37 11.42 0.34 11.60
C SER A 37 12.54 -0.15 10.66
N ASP A 38 13.78 0.22 10.99
CA ASP A 38 14.97 -0.26 10.27
C ASP A 38 15.08 -1.80 10.27
N VAL A 39 14.63 -2.46 11.35
CA VAL A 39 14.63 -3.93 11.44
C VAL A 39 13.61 -4.54 10.49
N ASP A 40 12.40 -3.96 10.41
CA ASP A 40 11.37 -4.45 9.48
C ASP A 40 11.83 -4.33 8.02
N GLU A 41 12.49 -3.22 7.68
CA GLU A 41 13.04 -3.03 6.33
C GLU A 41 14.19 -4.01 6.05
N HIS A 42 15.08 -4.22 7.02
CA HIS A 42 16.20 -5.17 6.91
C HIS A 42 15.71 -6.61 6.64
N GLU A 43 14.75 -7.10 7.42
CA GLU A 43 14.21 -8.46 7.20
C GLU A 43 13.38 -8.54 5.91
N ALA A 44 12.63 -7.49 5.56
CA ALA A 44 11.90 -7.43 4.29
C ALA A 44 12.85 -7.47 3.07
N GLU A 45 13.99 -6.80 3.15
CA GLU A 45 15.02 -6.82 2.12
C GLU A 45 15.56 -8.24 1.88
N HIS A 46 15.94 -8.96 2.95
CA HIS A 46 16.36 -10.36 2.84
C HIS A 46 15.29 -11.22 2.17
N ALA A 47 14.03 -11.13 2.61
CA ALA A 47 12.95 -11.94 2.08
C ALA A 47 12.63 -11.63 0.61
N VAL A 48 12.57 -10.35 0.24
CA VAL A 48 12.29 -9.92 -1.15
C VAL A 48 13.44 -10.32 -2.07
N VAL A 49 14.70 -10.16 -1.65
CA VAL A 49 15.85 -10.60 -2.45
C VAL A 49 15.83 -12.11 -2.64
N ALA A 50 15.60 -12.90 -1.59
CA ALA A 50 15.51 -14.35 -1.69
C ALA A 50 14.44 -14.78 -2.70
N ILE A 51 13.23 -14.23 -2.62
CA ILE A 51 12.14 -14.54 -3.56
C ILE A 51 12.51 -14.17 -5.00
N ARG A 52 13.07 -12.98 -5.22
CA ARG A 52 13.46 -12.52 -6.57
C ARG A 52 14.67 -13.29 -7.13
N ASN A 53 15.49 -13.86 -6.26
CA ASN A 53 16.59 -14.75 -6.61
C ASN A 53 16.15 -16.23 -6.79
N GLY A 54 14.86 -16.52 -6.62
CA GLY A 54 14.30 -17.86 -6.81
C GLY A 54 14.38 -18.77 -5.58
N THR A 55 14.87 -18.26 -4.45
CA THR A 55 14.92 -18.99 -3.18
C THR A 55 13.57 -18.93 -2.47
N ALA A 56 13.10 -20.06 -1.96
CA ALA A 56 11.90 -20.11 -1.15
C ALA A 56 12.15 -19.49 0.23
N VAL A 57 11.30 -18.53 0.63
CA VAL A 57 11.21 -18.06 2.01
C VAL A 57 10.23 -18.97 2.75
N ILE A 58 10.62 -19.44 3.94
CA ILE A 58 9.76 -20.18 4.86
C ILE A 58 8.99 -19.16 5.72
N GLU A 59 9.73 -18.29 6.41
CA GLU A 59 9.21 -17.26 7.31
C GLU A 59 10.14 -16.05 7.30
N ALA A 60 9.58 -14.85 7.46
CA ALA A 60 10.29 -13.66 7.91
C ALA A 60 9.68 -13.19 9.24
N SER A 61 10.51 -12.83 10.20
CA SER A 61 10.11 -12.48 11.56
C SER A 61 10.91 -11.27 12.05
N VAL A 62 10.23 -10.35 12.73
CA VAL A 62 10.82 -9.23 13.48
C VAL A 62 10.60 -9.38 14.99
N VAL A 63 10.24 -10.60 15.42
CA VAL A 63 10.20 -10.98 16.82
C VAL A 63 11.64 -11.33 17.24
N PRO A 64 12.21 -10.64 18.24
CA PRO A 64 13.56 -10.95 18.71
C PRO A 64 13.66 -12.37 19.26
N GLU A 65 14.69 -13.11 18.84
CA GLU A 65 14.97 -14.47 19.28
C GLU A 65 16.45 -14.62 19.58
N GLY A 66 16.79 -14.86 20.85
CA GLY A 66 18.18 -14.89 21.31
C GLY A 66 18.90 -13.56 21.11
N ASN A 67 19.93 -13.54 20.26
CA ASN A 67 20.74 -12.35 19.96
C ASN A 67 20.36 -11.64 18.65
N THR A 68 19.28 -12.04 17.99
CA THR A 68 18.79 -11.39 16.77
C THR A 68 17.53 -10.58 17.04
N LEU A 69 17.38 -9.46 16.33
CA LEU A 69 16.18 -8.61 16.41
C LEU A 69 15.08 -9.05 15.43
N GLY A 70 15.46 -9.85 14.44
CA GLY A 70 14.62 -10.46 13.44
C GLY A 70 15.39 -11.60 12.76
N HIS A 71 14.72 -12.29 11.85
CA HIS A 71 15.34 -13.28 10.99
C HIS A 71 14.47 -13.58 9.76
N VAL A 72 15.11 -14.10 8.71
CA VAL A 72 14.45 -14.74 7.57
C VAL A 72 14.91 -16.18 7.45
N SER A 73 13.97 -17.12 7.54
CA SER A 73 14.19 -18.54 7.32
C SER A 73 13.99 -18.90 5.84
N LEU A 74 14.99 -19.51 5.22
CA LEU A 74 14.98 -19.88 3.80
C LEU A 74 14.95 -21.40 3.60
N GLY A 75 14.38 -21.86 2.48
CA GLY A 75 14.35 -23.27 2.11
C GLY A 75 15.69 -23.84 1.64
N SER A 76 16.62 -22.97 1.25
CA SER A 76 18.00 -23.30 0.91
C SER A 76 18.91 -22.11 1.21
N PRO A 77 20.23 -22.31 1.40
CA PRO A 77 21.18 -21.21 1.53
C PRO A 77 21.09 -20.25 0.32
N ASP A 78 21.00 -18.95 0.59
CA ASP A 78 21.02 -17.90 -0.43
C ASP A 78 22.00 -16.78 0.00
N PRO A 79 23.24 -16.82 -0.50
CA PRO A 79 24.25 -15.84 -0.10
C PRO A 79 23.98 -14.45 -0.70
N ILE A 80 23.19 -14.34 -1.77
CA ILE A 80 22.78 -13.04 -2.34
C ILE A 80 21.78 -12.39 -1.38
N ALA A 81 20.79 -13.13 -0.91
CA ALA A 81 19.87 -12.65 0.11
C ALA A 81 20.62 -12.25 1.39
N GLY A 82 21.55 -13.08 1.88
CA GLY A 82 22.38 -12.75 3.05
C GLY A 82 23.22 -11.48 2.87
N ALA A 83 23.66 -11.17 1.65
CA ALA A 83 24.46 -9.97 1.40
C ALA A 83 23.68 -8.65 1.34
N THR A 84 22.36 -8.66 1.51
CA THR A 84 21.52 -7.46 1.37
C THR A 84 21.82 -6.39 2.42
N SER A 85 22.18 -6.81 3.63
CA SER A 85 22.46 -5.94 4.76
C SER A 85 23.84 -5.27 4.73
N HIS A 86 24.63 -5.46 3.67
CA HIS A 86 25.97 -4.89 3.57
C HIS A 86 25.95 -3.36 3.77
N GLY A 87 26.80 -2.88 4.70
CA GLY A 87 26.91 -1.47 5.05
C GLY A 87 25.90 -0.98 6.09
N ARG A 88 25.03 -1.86 6.61
CA ARG A 88 24.08 -1.54 7.69
C ARG A 88 24.60 -2.01 9.05
N LYS A 89 24.13 -1.38 10.13
CA LYS A 89 24.40 -1.87 11.50
C LYS A 89 23.72 -3.24 11.67
N GLY A 90 24.37 -4.16 12.37
CA GLY A 90 23.83 -5.49 12.63
C GLY A 90 24.11 -6.55 11.55
N SER A 91 24.71 -6.18 10.41
CA SER A 91 25.02 -7.11 9.30
C SER A 91 26.20 -8.08 9.57
N GLY A 92 26.75 -8.08 10.78
CA GLY A 92 27.94 -8.86 11.13
C GLY A 92 27.70 -10.36 11.03
N GLY A 93 26.53 -10.82 11.51
CA GLY A 93 26.12 -12.22 11.40
C GLY A 93 25.91 -12.64 9.94
N ASP A 94 25.21 -11.82 9.16
CA ASP A 94 24.97 -12.08 7.74
C ASP A 94 26.29 -12.22 6.96
N LYS A 95 27.24 -11.30 7.22
CA LYS A 95 28.58 -11.34 6.63
C LYS A 95 29.29 -12.65 6.94
N GLN A 96 29.31 -13.05 8.21
CA GLN A 96 29.97 -14.29 8.64
C GLN A 96 29.34 -15.52 7.96
N ILE A 97 28.01 -15.58 7.85
CA ILE A 97 27.31 -16.69 7.19
C ILE A 97 27.67 -16.76 5.69
N VAL A 98 27.66 -15.63 5.00
CA VAL A 98 28.00 -15.55 3.57
C VAL A 98 29.45 -15.93 3.31
N GLU A 99 30.38 -15.44 4.13
CA GLU A 99 31.81 -15.75 4.00
C GLU A 99 32.12 -17.20 4.38
N ALA A 100 31.44 -17.78 5.37
CA ALA A 100 31.57 -19.20 5.73
C ALA A 100 31.10 -20.14 4.62
N GLN A 101 30.20 -19.68 3.74
CA GLN A 101 29.81 -20.41 2.53
C GLN A 101 30.84 -20.26 1.38
N GLY A 102 31.94 -19.54 1.58
CA GLY A 102 33.00 -19.34 0.59
C GLY A 102 32.74 -18.20 -0.39
N HIS A 103 31.77 -17.32 -0.12
CA HIS A 103 31.43 -16.20 -0.99
C HIS A 103 32.04 -14.88 -0.53
N ASN A 104 32.28 -13.97 -1.48
CA ASN A 104 32.69 -12.60 -1.18
C ASN A 104 31.47 -11.72 -0.89
N PHE A 105 31.31 -11.29 0.35
CA PHE A 105 30.16 -10.50 0.82
C PHE A 105 29.96 -9.20 0.04
N GLU A 106 31.02 -8.45 -0.23
CA GLU A 106 30.96 -7.17 -0.95
C GLU A 106 30.53 -7.32 -2.42
N SER A 107 30.98 -8.39 -3.08
CA SER A 107 30.61 -8.69 -4.46
C SER A 107 29.12 -9.04 -4.56
N LEU A 108 28.60 -9.83 -3.62
CA LEU A 108 27.19 -10.22 -3.60
C LEU A 108 26.28 -9.05 -3.20
N ALA A 109 26.74 -8.15 -2.33
CA ALA A 109 26.02 -6.95 -1.92
C ALA A 109 25.61 -6.07 -3.11
N LYS A 110 26.46 -5.94 -4.14
CA LYS A 110 26.12 -5.18 -5.35
C LYS A 110 24.93 -5.78 -6.08
N THR A 111 24.84 -7.11 -6.11
CA THR A 111 23.74 -7.83 -6.77
C THR A 111 22.45 -7.71 -5.97
N SER A 112 22.51 -7.90 -4.65
CA SER A 112 21.35 -7.77 -3.77
C SER A 112 20.79 -6.34 -3.77
N HIS A 113 21.66 -5.32 -3.70
CA HIS A 113 21.25 -3.91 -3.78
C HIS A 113 20.60 -3.57 -5.12
N ALA A 114 21.06 -4.15 -6.23
CA ALA A 114 20.41 -3.97 -7.53
C ALA A 114 19.00 -4.58 -7.58
N ILE A 115 18.78 -5.72 -6.90
CA ILE A 115 17.46 -6.34 -6.75
C ILE A 115 16.56 -5.44 -5.87
N VAL A 116 17.04 -5.00 -4.71
CA VAL A 116 16.29 -4.09 -3.81
C VAL A 116 15.91 -2.80 -4.52
N ALA A 117 16.85 -2.18 -5.25
CA ALA A 117 16.60 -0.93 -5.96
C ALA A 117 15.45 -1.02 -6.98
N LYS A 118 15.31 -2.18 -7.66
CA LYS A 118 14.21 -2.46 -8.59
C LYS A 118 12.90 -2.85 -7.90
N ASN A 119 12.94 -3.18 -6.61
CA ASN A 119 11.83 -3.74 -5.84
C ASN A 119 11.48 -2.91 -4.59
N LYS A 120 11.77 -1.60 -4.59
CA LYS A 120 11.53 -0.72 -3.42
C LYS A 120 10.08 -0.73 -2.93
N SER A 121 9.10 -0.79 -3.83
CA SER A 121 7.68 -0.89 -3.47
C SER A 121 7.36 -2.22 -2.77
N HIS A 122 7.92 -3.33 -3.24
CA HIS A 122 7.80 -4.64 -2.59
C HIS A 122 8.40 -4.63 -1.19
N VAL A 123 9.64 -4.14 -1.05
CA VAL A 123 10.32 -4.06 0.26
C VAL A 123 9.49 -3.24 1.24
N ARG A 124 9.00 -2.07 0.83
CA ARG A 124 8.14 -1.22 1.66
C ARG A 124 6.87 -1.93 2.12
N ALA A 125 6.15 -2.55 1.18
CA ALA A 125 4.91 -3.25 1.50
C ALA A 125 5.14 -4.43 2.46
N VAL A 126 6.20 -5.21 2.23
CA VAL A 126 6.58 -6.35 3.09
C VAL A 126 7.04 -5.85 4.47
N ALA A 127 7.83 -4.78 4.55
CA ALA A 127 8.27 -4.18 5.81
C ALA A 127 7.08 -3.63 6.62
N SER A 128 6.15 -2.93 5.96
CA SER A 128 4.90 -2.48 6.61
C SER A 128 4.07 -3.66 7.12
N ALA A 129 3.99 -4.75 6.38
CA ALA A 129 3.30 -5.95 6.82
C ALA A 129 4.02 -6.64 7.98
N LEU A 130 5.35 -6.73 7.97
CA LEU A 130 6.16 -7.26 9.08
C LEU A 130 5.96 -6.44 10.36
N GLN A 131 5.93 -5.11 10.25
CA GLN A 131 5.70 -4.26 11.41
C GLN A 131 4.34 -4.54 12.08
N ARG A 132 3.29 -4.81 11.27
CA ARG A 132 1.93 -5.09 11.78
C ARG A 132 1.76 -6.53 12.27
N GLU A 133 2.19 -7.49 11.46
CA GLU A 133 1.93 -8.93 11.67
C GLU A 133 3.04 -9.61 12.49
N ARG A 134 4.21 -8.95 12.65
CA ARG A 134 5.44 -9.38 13.35
C ARG A 134 6.12 -10.62 12.77
N LYS A 135 5.37 -11.51 12.12
CA LYS A 135 5.84 -12.68 11.38
C LYS A 135 5.02 -12.85 10.09
N LEU A 136 5.68 -13.21 8.99
CA LEU A 136 5.05 -13.50 7.71
C LEU A 136 5.56 -14.83 7.16
N SER A 137 4.66 -15.68 6.69
CA SER A 137 5.04 -16.85 5.88
C SER A 137 5.53 -16.43 4.49
N GLY A 138 6.36 -17.24 3.85
CA GLY A 138 6.79 -16.96 2.47
C GLY A 138 5.63 -16.85 1.46
N LYS A 139 4.54 -17.59 1.68
CA LYS A 139 3.31 -17.45 0.88
C LYS A 139 2.70 -16.06 1.04
N ARG A 140 2.56 -15.59 2.28
CA ARG A 140 2.01 -14.26 2.59
C ARG A 140 2.86 -13.14 1.98
N ILE A 141 4.19 -13.27 2.02
CA ILE A 141 5.11 -12.31 1.40
C ILE A 141 4.87 -12.24 -0.12
N ARG A 142 4.73 -13.39 -0.79
CA ARG A 142 4.41 -13.43 -2.24
C ARG A 142 3.06 -12.78 -2.54
N GLU A 143 2.03 -13.07 -1.76
CA GLU A 143 0.71 -12.42 -1.92
C GLU A 143 0.81 -10.89 -1.81
N ILE A 144 1.60 -10.37 -0.87
CA ILE A 144 1.83 -8.93 -0.73
C ILE A 144 2.58 -8.38 -1.96
N MET A 145 3.61 -9.09 -2.44
CA MET A 145 4.34 -8.68 -3.65
C MET A 145 3.43 -8.69 -4.88
N ASP A 146 2.60 -9.71 -5.03
CA ASP A 146 1.62 -9.82 -6.10
C ASP A 146 0.59 -8.69 -6.02
N GLN A 147 0.14 -8.30 -4.82
CA GLN A 147 -0.74 -7.13 -4.64
C GLN A 147 -0.09 -5.82 -5.09
N VAL A 148 1.21 -5.65 -4.84
CA VAL A 148 1.98 -4.48 -5.30
C VAL A 148 2.15 -4.50 -6.82
N ASP A 149 2.56 -5.62 -7.40
CA ASP A 149 2.69 -5.81 -8.85
C ASP A 149 1.32 -5.62 -9.55
N GLU A 150 0.25 -6.02 -8.88
CA GLU A 150 -1.11 -5.78 -9.33
C GLU A 150 -1.56 -4.32 -9.18
N GLY A 151 -0.93 -3.51 -8.36
CA GLY A 151 -1.44 -2.19 -8.00
C GLY A 151 -2.83 -2.22 -7.37
N GLU A 152 -3.26 -1.06 -6.88
CA GLU A 152 -4.56 -0.94 -6.22
C GLU A 152 -5.71 -1.04 -7.23
N LYS A 153 -6.73 -1.83 -6.91
CA LYS A 153 -7.98 -1.94 -7.66
C LYS A 153 -9.09 -1.38 -6.79
N PHE A 154 -10.01 -0.68 -7.42
CA PHE A 154 -11.18 -0.10 -6.76
C PHE A 154 -12.44 -0.48 -7.52
N ARG A 155 -13.51 -0.65 -6.75
CA ARG A 155 -14.88 -0.76 -7.23
C ARG A 155 -15.56 0.58 -7.03
N ILE A 156 -16.06 1.15 -8.12
CA ILE A 156 -16.83 2.39 -8.13
C ILE A 156 -18.29 2.01 -8.37
N ARG A 157 -19.17 2.38 -7.45
CA ARG A 157 -20.61 2.22 -7.60
C ARG A 157 -21.22 3.62 -7.80
N ILE A 158 -21.90 3.81 -8.93
CA ILE A 158 -22.61 5.04 -9.27
C ILE A 158 -24.10 4.75 -9.07
N ILE A 159 -24.69 5.28 -8.01
CA ILE A 159 -26.10 5.13 -7.67
C ILE A 159 -26.80 6.40 -8.14
N LYS A 160 -27.58 6.28 -9.21
CA LYS A 160 -28.32 7.41 -9.79
C LYS A 160 -29.50 7.82 -8.90
N PRO A 161 -30.06 9.02 -9.09
CA PRO A 161 -31.22 9.48 -8.31
C PRO A 161 -32.47 8.60 -8.46
N ASP A 162 -32.56 7.84 -9.57
CA ASP A 162 -33.62 6.85 -9.81
C ASP A 162 -33.38 5.50 -9.13
N GLY A 163 -32.31 5.38 -8.33
CA GLY A 163 -31.91 4.18 -7.61
C GLY A 163 -31.13 3.16 -8.46
N LYS A 164 -30.91 3.41 -9.75
CA LYS A 164 -30.12 2.48 -10.59
C LYS A 164 -28.65 2.55 -10.21
N VAL A 165 -28.04 1.38 -10.10
CA VAL A 165 -26.63 1.22 -9.73
C VAL A 165 -25.83 0.78 -10.96
N GLU A 166 -24.78 1.52 -11.29
CA GLU A 166 -23.75 1.12 -12.24
C GLU A 166 -22.47 0.80 -11.46
N THR A 167 -21.83 -0.33 -11.78
CA THR A 167 -20.59 -0.75 -11.12
C THR A 167 -19.45 -0.77 -12.10
N LEU A 168 -18.34 -0.14 -11.75
CA LEU A 168 -17.10 -0.12 -12.52
C LEU A 168 -15.99 -0.69 -11.63
N THR A 169 -15.14 -1.53 -12.20
CA THR A 169 -13.91 -1.98 -11.55
C THR A 169 -12.73 -1.43 -12.33
N GLN A 170 -11.81 -0.77 -11.65
CA GLN A 170 -10.68 -0.14 -12.31
C GLN A 170 -9.43 -0.22 -11.43
N ARG A 171 -8.28 -0.26 -12.09
CA ARG A 171 -6.96 -0.28 -11.46
C ARG A 171 -6.43 1.15 -11.38
N ALA A 172 -5.85 1.51 -10.24
CA ALA A 172 -5.01 2.70 -10.10
C ALA A 172 -3.81 2.51 -11.02
N LYS A 173 -3.91 2.99 -12.26
CA LYS A 173 -2.70 3.34 -12.99
C LYS A 173 -2.11 4.55 -12.28
N GLU A 174 -0.79 4.72 -12.36
CA GLU A 174 0.04 5.77 -11.70
C GLU A 174 -0.49 7.22 -11.76
N LYS A 175 -1.59 7.49 -12.46
CA LYS A 175 -2.31 8.76 -12.45
C LYS A 175 -3.17 8.88 -11.19
N LYS A 176 -2.89 9.94 -10.42
CA LYS A 176 -3.59 10.36 -9.19
C LYS A 176 -5.10 10.62 -9.34
N SER A 177 -5.68 10.49 -10.53
CA SER A 177 -7.10 10.72 -10.74
C SER A 177 -7.74 9.64 -11.60
N ILE A 178 -8.97 9.29 -11.22
CA ILE A 178 -9.84 8.41 -11.98
C ILE A 178 -10.87 9.28 -12.70
N PRO A 179 -10.86 9.33 -14.05
CA PRO A 179 -11.91 10.03 -14.77
C PRO A 179 -13.18 9.17 -14.77
N ILE A 180 -14.23 9.67 -14.12
CA ILE A 180 -15.57 9.10 -14.19
C ILE A 180 -16.38 9.93 -15.20
N GLU A 181 -16.78 9.32 -16.33
CA GLU A 181 -17.71 9.95 -17.27
C GLU A 181 -19.15 9.66 -16.84
N ILE A 182 -19.89 10.69 -16.41
CA ILE A 182 -21.32 10.58 -16.11
C ILE A 182 -22.13 11.08 -17.30
N LYS A 183 -23.00 10.22 -17.84
CA LYS A 183 -23.94 10.60 -18.91
C LYS A 183 -25.24 11.08 -18.29
N HIS A 184 -25.42 12.40 -18.24
CA HIS A 184 -26.72 12.98 -17.89
C HIS A 184 -27.69 12.85 -19.07
N LYS A 185 -28.87 12.27 -18.85
CA LYS A 185 -30.01 12.51 -19.73
C LYS A 185 -30.37 13.99 -19.55
N ALA A 186 -30.49 14.74 -20.64
CA ALA A 186 -30.92 16.13 -20.58
C ALA A 186 -32.24 16.19 -19.81
N ALA A 187 -32.27 16.96 -18.71
CA ALA A 187 -33.51 17.24 -18.02
C ALA A 187 -34.44 17.92 -19.03
N THR A 188 -35.61 17.34 -19.27
CA THR A 188 -36.72 18.07 -19.88
C THR A 188 -37.07 19.22 -18.93
N ASN A 189 -37.20 20.44 -19.46
CA ASN A 189 -37.23 21.73 -18.75
C ASN A 189 -38.33 21.93 -17.68
N ASP A 190 -39.07 20.91 -17.27
CA ASP A 190 -40.23 21.04 -16.38
C ASP A 190 -39.88 21.01 -14.88
N ASN A 191 -38.62 20.80 -14.48
CA ASN A 191 -38.23 20.53 -13.09
C ASN A 191 -37.38 21.62 -12.38
N GLU A 192 -37.15 22.79 -12.98
CA GLU A 192 -36.33 23.86 -12.37
C GLU A 192 -36.89 24.39 -11.03
N LYS A 193 -38.19 24.23 -10.75
CA LYS A 193 -38.79 24.69 -9.48
C LYS A 193 -38.48 23.81 -8.27
N ASN A 194 -38.09 22.54 -8.44
CA ASN A 194 -37.90 21.61 -7.31
C ASN A 194 -36.45 21.54 -6.78
N PHE A 195 -35.51 22.24 -7.42
CA PHE A 195 -34.08 22.13 -7.12
C PHE A 195 -33.58 23.13 -6.07
N GLN A 196 -34.28 24.26 -5.89
CA GLN A 196 -33.91 25.28 -4.88
C GLN A 196 -34.15 24.80 -3.44
N ASP A 197 -35.17 23.97 -3.21
CA ASP A 197 -35.53 23.50 -1.86
C ASP A 197 -34.57 22.43 -1.29
N ARG A 198 -33.82 21.71 -2.14
CA ARG A 198 -32.90 20.64 -1.71
C ARG A 198 -31.48 21.12 -1.38
N LYS A 199 -31.10 22.34 -1.78
CA LYS A 199 -29.80 22.94 -1.42
C LYS A 199 -29.66 23.22 0.08
N LYS A 200 -30.75 23.21 0.85
CA LYS A 200 -30.73 23.52 2.29
C LYS A 200 -30.39 22.35 3.20
N ILE A 201 -30.22 21.12 2.68
CA ILE A 201 -30.10 19.90 3.50
C ILE A 201 -28.71 19.23 3.46
N ILE A 202 -27.80 19.62 2.56
CA ILE A 202 -26.46 18.99 2.50
C ILE A 202 -25.42 19.82 3.27
N HIS A 203 -25.59 19.84 4.59
CA HIS A 203 -24.54 20.22 5.54
C HIS A 203 -24.67 19.35 6.80
N THR A 204 -24.57 18.04 6.62
CA THR A 204 -24.47 17.11 7.74
C THR A 204 -23.45 16.02 7.40
N GLY A 205 -22.36 15.96 8.16
CA GLY A 205 -21.67 14.68 8.39
C GLY A 205 -20.19 14.57 8.07
N ILE A 206 -19.42 15.65 7.89
CA ILE A 206 -17.97 15.58 8.13
C ILE A 206 -17.72 16.43 9.37
N LYS A 207 -17.51 15.80 10.53
CA LYS A 207 -16.86 16.47 11.65
C LYS A 207 -15.46 16.81 11.16
N GLU A 208 -15.20 18.08 10.87
CA GLU A 208 -13.85 18.60 10.86
C GLU A 208 -13.21 18.19 12.19
N ARG A 209 -12.22 17.30 12.14
CA ARG A 209 -11.28 17.20 13.26
C ARG A 209 -10.55 18.52 13.27
N GLU A 210 -10.72 19.30 14.34
CA GLU A 210 -9.94 20.49 14.58
C GLU A 210 -8.45 20.14 14.43
N PHE A 211 -7.81 20.83 13.50
CA PHE A 211 -6.37 20.79 13.32
C PHE A 211 -5.77 21.48 14.55
N ILE A 212 -5.24 20.70 15.49
CA ILE A 212 -4.45 21.24 16.60
C ILE A 212 -3.07 21.63 16.03
N PRO A 213 -2.70 22.92 16.02
CA PRO A 213 -1.39 23.33 15.56
C PRO A 213 -0.31 22.70 16.45
N GLU A 214 0.82 22.30 15.86
CA GLU A 214 1.93 21.64 16.56
C GLU A 214 2.51 22.47 17.73
N SER A 215 2.27 23.79 17.73
CA SER A 215 2.59 24.70 18.83
C SER A 215 1.76 24.50 20.11
N GLU A 216 0.65 23.77 20.04
CA GLU A 216 -0.27 23.49 21.16
C GLU A 216 -0.11 22.08 21.73
N LEU A 217 0.80 21.27 21.18
CA LEU A 217 1.13 19.97 21.76
C LEU A 217 1.94 20.15 23.05
N PRO A 218 1.60 19.44 24.14
CA PRO A 218 2.36 19.51 25.38
C PRO A 218 3.80 19.04 25.13
N LYS A 219 4.77 19.89 25.50
CA LYS A 219 6.19 19.52 25.44
C LYS A 219 6.42 18.36 26.40
N ALA A 220 6.88 17.23 25.87
CA ALA A 220 7.27 16.08 26.67
C ALA A 220 8.31 16.52 27.72
N ALA A 221 8.05 16.15 28.98
CA ALA A 221 8.92 16.39 30.12
C ALA A 221 10.14 15.46 30.11
#